data_AF-A0A7V4ZDE0-F1
#
_entry.id   AF-A0A7V4ZDE0-F1
#
_cell.length_a   1.000
_cell.length_b   1.000
_cell.length_c   1.000
_cell.angle_alpha   90.00
_cell.angle_beta   90.00
_cell.angle_gamma   90.00
#
_symmetry.space_group_name_H-M   'P 1'
#
loop_
_entity.id
_entity.type
_entity.pdbx_description
1 polymer ?
#
loop_
_entity_poly.entity_id
_entity_poly.type
_entity_poly.pdbx_seq_one_letter_code
_entity_poly.pdbx_strand_id
1 'polypeptide(L)'
;MAKPTKHAGTICTILGIIALAGIVLGILRSSPLITILLLIPTAVYEVYRTEGESTRWASWVLLLVLIAEVFLVALGIRFDLAGFLGEEERYVAGYEVPIGDITVVGPAVMAVLSLILIARTRGRYTKWLAAIILVTSFAIVYAIDPTVFARWIRLALDQGLNLIR
;
A
#
# COMPACT_ATOMS: atom_id res chain seq x y z
N MET A 1 18.55 -1.36 -18.68
CA MET A 1 18.38 -2.17 -19.91
C MET A 1 16.94 -2.65 -19.85
N ALA A 2 16.06 -2.12 -20.71
CA ALA A 2 14.62 -2.37 -20.57
C ALA A 2 14.31 -3.87 -20.59
N LYS A 3 13.76 -4.39 -19.49
CA LYS A 3 13.34 -5.79 -19.37
C LYS A 3 12.31 -6.15 -20.45
N PRO A 4 12.34 -7.40 -20.96
CA PRO A 4 11.47 -7.83 -22.05
C PRO A 4 10.00 -7.65 -21.70
N THR A 5 9.26 -6.97 -22.57
CA THR A 5 7.85 -6.58 -22.35
C THR A 5 6.82 -7.51 -22.99
N LYS A 6 7.28 -8.53 -23.73
CA LYS A 6 6.43 -9.42 -24.56
C LYS A 6 5.26 -10.05 -23.79
N HIS A 7 5.46 -10.43 -22.53
CA HIS A 7 4.43 -11.02 -21.66
C HIS A 7 4.03 -10.12 -20.47
N ALA A 8 4.59 -8.91 -20.39
CA ALA A 8 4.42 -8.05 -19.22
C ALA A 8 2.96 -7.62 -19.01
N GLY A 9 2.24 -7.35 -20.09
CA GLY A 9 0.81 -7.00 -20.01
C GLY A 9 -0.02 -8.14 -19.43
N THR A 10 0.13 -9.36 -19.95
CA THR A 10 -0.59 -10.55 -19.48
C THR A 10 -0.31 -10.83 -18.01
N ILE A 11 0.96 -10.72 -17.58
CA ILE A 11 1.34 -10.90 -16.17
C ILE A 11 0.69 -9.82 -15.30
N CYS A 12 0.74 -8.55 -15.69
CA CYS A 12 0.08 -7.47 -14.95
C CYS A 12 -1.44 -7.68 -14.82
N THR A 13 -2.09 -8.17 -15.87
CA THR A 13 -3.53 -8.47 -15.83
C THR A 13 -3.84 -9.62 -14.86
N ILE A 14 -3.08 -10.72 -14.92
CA ILE A 14 -3.24 -11.86 -14.01
C ILE A 14 -3.02 -11.40 -12.56
N LEU A 15 -1.96 -10.65 -12.29
CA LEU A 15 -1.67 -10.10 -10.96
C LEU A 15 -2.76 -9.14 -10.48
N GLY A 16 -3.34 -8.33 -11.38
CA GLY A 16 -4.49 -7.49 -11.07
C GLY A 16 -5.72 -8.29 -10.68
N ILE A 17 -6.00 -9.40 -11.39
CA ILE A 17 -7.11 -10.30 -11.06
C ILE A 17 -6.87 -10.97 -9.69
N ILE A 18 -5.65 -11.44 -9.42
CA ILE A 18 -5.30 -12.05 -8.14
C ILE A 18 -5.45 -11.03 -6.99
N ALA A 19 -4.93 -9.82 -7.16
CA ALA A 19 -5.06 -8.76 -6.17
C ALA A 19 -6.52 -8.39 -5.93
N LEU A 20 -7.32 -8.26 -6.99
CA LEU A 20 -8.75 -7.97 -6.89
C LEU A 20 -9.49 -9.10 -6.17
N ALA A 21 -9.20 -10.36 -6.47
CA ALA A 21 -9.75 -11.50 -5.75
C ALA A 21 -9.35 -11.48 -4.27
N GLY A 22 -8.10 -11.11 -3.96
CA GLY A 22 -7.61 -10.91 -2.60
C GLY A 22 -8.40 -9.85 -1.84
N ILE A 23 -8.64 -8.69 -2.47
CA ILE A 23 -9.46 -7.62 -1.89
C ILE A 23 -10.88 -8.12 -1.61
N VAL A 24 -11.55 -8.71 -2.60
CA VAL A 24 -12.93 -9.17 -2.47
C VAL A 24 -13.04 -10.24 -1.38
N LEU A 25 -12.18 -11.26 -1.41
CA LEU A 25 -12.20 -12.34 -0.42
C LEU A 25 -11.82 -11.85 0.98
N GLY A 26 -10.83 -10.95 1.09
CA GLY A 26 -10.39 -10.37 2.36
C GLY A 26 -11.46 -9.53 3.02
N ILE A 27 -12.22 -8.74 2.25
CA ILE A 27 -13.37 -7.97 2.76
C ILE A 27 -14.50 -8.92 3.17
N LEU A 28 -14.87 -9.89 2.33
CA LEU A 28 -15.95 -10.83 2.63
C LEU A 28 -15.68 -11.71 3.86
N ARG A 29 -14.40 -11.99 4.15
CA ARG A 29 -13.97 -12.79 5.31
C ARG A 29 -13.50 -11.94 6.49
N SER A 30 -13.58 -10.61 6.39
CA SER A 30 -13.04 -9.67 7.37
C SER A 30 -11.60 -9.99 7.81
N SER A 31 -10.79 -10.49 6.87
CA SER A 31 -9.45 -11.01 7.13
C SER A 31 -8.44 -10.26 6.25
N PRO A 32 -7.75 -9.23 6.78
CA PRO A 32 -6.77 -8.47 6.01
C PRO A 32 -5.60 -9.33 5.52
N LEU A 33 -5.28 -10.44 6.22
CA LEU A 33 -4.24 -11.40 5.81
C LEU A 33 -4.44 -11.95 4.40
N ILE A 34 -5.68 -12.26 4.01
CA ILE A 34 -5.95 -12.81 2.66
C ILE A 34 -5.55 -11.77 1.60
N THR A 35 -5.95 -10.52 1.81
CA THR A 35 -5.61 -9.40 0.92
C THR A 35 -4.10 -9.22 0.81
N ILE A 36 -3.38 -9.24 1.94
CA ILE A 36 -1.93 -9.06 2.00
C ILE A 36 -1.21 -10.22 1.28
N LEU A 37 -1.60 -11.47 1.55
CA LEU A 37 -0.96 -12.65 0.93
C LEU A 37 -1.14 -12.67 -0.59
N LEU A 38 -2.33 -12.32 -1.09
CA LEU A 38 -2.60 -12.29 -2.52
C LEU A 38 -1.93 -11.07 -3.22
N LEU A 39 -1.45 -10.08 -2.46
CA LEU A 39 -0.67 -8.96 -3.00
C LEU A 39 0.82 -9.30 -3.19
N ILE A 40 1.35 -10.31 -2.50
CA ILE A 40 2.78 -10.69 -2.56
C ILE A 40 3.28 -10.91 -3.99
N PRO A 41 2.58 -11.68 -4.86
CA PRO A 41 3.05 -11.89 -6.23
C PRO A 41 3.20 -10.57 -7.02
N THR A 42 2.33 -9.60 -6.76
CA THR A 42 2.39 -8.27 -7.38
C THR A 42 3.61 -7.50 -6.92
N ALA A 43 3.88 -7.45 -5.61
CA ALA A 43 5.06 -6.78 -5.05
C ALA A 43 6.37 -7.44 -5.49
N VAL A 44 6.43 -8.77 -5.58
CA VAL A 44 7.61 -9.49 -6.09
C VAL A 44 7.86 -9.14 -7.56
N TYR A 45 6.80 -9.09 -8.38
CA TYR A 45 6.94 -8.72 -9.79
C TYR A 45 7.30 -7.24 -9.99
N GLU A 46 6.83 -6.34 -9.11
CA GLU A 46 7.26 -4.94 -9.04
C GLU A 46 8.77 -4.82 -8.82
N VAL A 47 9.31 -5.49 -7.80
CA VAL A 47 10.75 -5.52 -7.50
C VAL A 47 11.55 -6.06 -8.69
N TYR A 48 11.06 -7.13 -9.32
CA TYR A 48 11.69 -7.65 -10.52
C TYR A 48 11.71 -6.60 -11.64
N ARG A 49 10.62 -5.89 -11.95
CA ARG A 49 10.59 -5.00 -13.12
C ARG A 49 11.07 -3.57 -12.88
N THR A 50 11.32 -3.17 -11.65
CA THR A 50 11.69 -1.79 -11.36
C THR A 50 13.15 -1.52 -11.73
N GLU A 51 13.35 -0.58 -12.65
CA GLU A 51 14.66 -0.15 -13.16
C GLU A 51 14.88 1.33 -12.83
N GLY A 52 15.86 1.61 -11.97
CA GLY A 52 16.22 2.94 -11.48
C GLY A 52 16.72 2.84 -10.04
N GLU A 53 17.80 3.53 -9.67
CA GLU A 53 18.45 3.33 -8.37
C GLU A 53 17.51 3.65 -7.19
N SER A 54 16.92 4.85 -7.21
CA SER A 54 15.94 5.29 -6.19
C SER A 54 14.63 4.49 -6.22
N THR A 55 14.09 4.17 -7.41
CA THR A 55 12.84 3.42 -7.52
C THR A 55 13.02 1.94 -7.18
N ARG A 56 14.18 1.35 -7.47
CA ARG A 56 14.51 -0.03 -7.10
C ARG A 56 14.59 -0.16 -5.59
N TRP A 57 15.22 0.80 -4.91
CA TRP A 57 15.15 0.89 -3.45
C TRP A 57 13.71 0.97 -2.95
N ALA A 58 12.89 1.87 -3.52
CA ALA A 58 11.48 1.98 -3.14
C ALA A 58 10.72 0.66 -3.31
N SER A 59 10.94 -0.08 -4.41
CA SER A 59 10.29 -1.38 -4.64
C SER A 59 10.73 -2.45 -3.63
N TRP A 60 12.01 -2.50 -3.25
CA TRP A 60 12.52 -3.44 -2.26
C TRP A 60 12.00 -3.12 -0.86
N VAL A 61 12.00 -1.83 -0.49
CA VAL A 61 11.43 -1.39 0.78
C VAL A 61 9.93 -1.71 0.83
N LEU A 62 9.19 -1.51 -0.26
CA LEU A 62 7.78 -1.86 -0.35
C LEU A 62 7.56 -3.36 -0.10
N LEU A 63 8.35 -4.24 -0.72
CA LEU A 63 8.26 -5.68 -0.49
C LEU A 63 8.60 -6.05 0.96
N LEU A 64 9.63 -5.42 1.55
CA LEU A 64 10.00 -5.65 2.94
C LEU A 64 8.89 -5.22 3.90
N VAL A 65 8.26 -4.06 3.65
CA VAL A 65 7.10 -3.58 4.42
C VAL A 65 5.94 -4.56 4.31
N LEU A 66 5.63 -5.04 3.11
CA LEU A 66 4.56 -6.03 2.90
C LEU A 66 4.84 -7.33 3.68
N ILE A 67 6.08 -7.81 3.67
CA ILE A 67 6.48 -9.01 4.44
C ILE A 67 6.34 -8.74 5.94
N ALA A 68 6.83 -7.60 6.44
CA ALA A 68 6.68 -7.21 7.84
C ALA A 68 5.21 -7.12 8.24
N GLU A 69 4.34 -6.61 7.36
CA GLU A 69 2.90 -6.51 7.57
C GLU A 69 2.25 -7.89 7.70
N VAL A 70 2.65 -8.87 6.88
CA VAL A 70 2.20 -10.27 7.06
C VAL A 70 2.49 -10.75 8.47
N PHE A 71 3.71 -10.53 8.98
CA PHE A 71 4.08 -10.95 10.34
C PHE A 71 3.29 -10.21 11.43
N LEU A 72 3.14 -8.89 11.31
CA LEU A 72 2.41 -8.08 12.29
C LEU A 72 0.95 -8.51 12.40
N VAL A 73 0.28 -8.70 11.26
CA VAL A 73 -1.13 -9.11 11.23
C VAL A 73 -1.28 -10.58 11.63
N ALA A 74 -0.37 -11.47 11.23
CA ALA A 74 -0.45 -12.90 11.56
C ALA A 74 -0.21 -13.17 13.04
N LEU A 75 0.67 -12.38 13.69
CA LEU A 75 0.93 -12.47 15.12
C LEU A 75 -0.15 -11.75 15.96
N GLY A 76 -1.12 -11.07 15.32
CA GLY A 76 -2.17 -10.33 16.01
C GLY A 76 -1.64 -9.18 16.87
N ILE A 77 -0.45 -8.67 16.55
CA ILE A 77 0.21 -7.60 17.33
C ILE A 77 -0.51 -6.29 17.01
N ARG A 78 -1.53 -5.97 17.81
CA ARG A 78 -2.17 -4.65 17.86
C ARG A 78 -1.35 -3.80 18.81
N PHE A 79 -0.23 -3.30 18.33
CA PHE A 79 0.55 -2.36 19.12
C PHE A 79 -0.11 -0.99 19.01
N ASP A 80 -0.61 -0.51 20.14
CA ASP A 80 -1.18 0.81 20.28
C ASP A 80 -0.02 1.83 20.30
N LEU A 81 0.28 2.43 19.14
CA LEU A 81 1.27 3.49 19.06
C LEU A 81 0.83 4.72 19.86
N ALA A 82 -0.48 4.98 19.95
CA ALA A 82 -1.00 6.08 20.75
C ALA A 82 -0.70 5.85 22.24
N GLY A 83 -0.93 4.64 22.73
CA GLY A 83 -0.57 4.23 24.09
C GLY A 83 0.94 4.23 24.36
N PHE A 84 1.77 3.88 23.35
CA PHE A 84 3.23 3.86 23.49
C PHE A 84 3.87 5.26 23.42
N LEU A 85 3.33 6.16 22.59
CA LEU A 85 3.76 7.57 22.51
C LEU A 85 3.07 8.47 23.53
N GLY A 86 2.02 7.99 24.21
CA GLY A 86 1.22 8.77 25.17
C GLY A 86 0.33 9.84 24.53
N GLU A 87 0.13 9.80 23.21
CA GLU A 87 -0.64 10.78 22.45
C GLU A 87 -1.56 10.07 21.45
N GLU A 88 -2.88 10.25 21.60
CA GLU A 88 -3.89 9.75 20.65
C GLU A 88 -3.81 10.46 19.29
N GLU A 89 -3.31 11.69 19.29
CA GLU A 89 -3.18 12.56 18.13
C GLU A 89 -1.86 13.30 18.19
N ARG A 90 -1.11 13.30 17.08
CA ARG A 90 0.16 14.01 16.97
C ARG A 90 0.03 15.19 16.03
N TYR A 91 0.39 16.37 16.51
CA TYR A 91 0.38 17.58 15.70
C TYR A 91 1.59 17.60 14.77
N VAL A 92 1.36 17.43 13.46
CA VAL A 92 2.42 17.47 12.44
C VAL A 92 2.02 18.42 11.32
N ALA A 93 2.82 19.47 11.11
CA ALA A 93 2.67 20.43 10.02
C ALA A 93 1.28 21.10 9.93
N GLY A 94 0.65 21.40 11.07
CA GLY A 94 -0.61 22.17 11.11
C GLY A 94 -1.89 21.33 11.19
N TYR A 95 -1.77 20.00 11.30
CA TYR A 95 -2.91 19.08 11.39
C TYR A 95 -2.74 18.11 12.56
N GLU A 96 -3.83 17.82 13.26
CA GLU A 96 -3.92 16.74 14.24
C GLU A 96 -4.01 15.41 13.49
N VAL A 97 -2.97 14.59 13.63
CA VAL A 97 -2.89 13.28 13.00
C VAL A 97 -3.14 12.21 14.07
N PRO A 98 -4.30 11.53 14.08
CA PRO A 98 -4.54 10.44 15.02
C PRO A 98 -3.52 9.32 14.80
N ILE A 99 -2.80 8.95 15.85
CA ILE A 99 -1.84 7.86 15.82
C ILE A 99 -2.64 6.55 15.82
N GLY A 100 -3.01 6.05 14.63
CA GLY A 100 -3.69 4.76 14.50
C GLY A 100 -2.83 3.57 14.94
N ASP A 101 -3.47 2.42 15.17
CA ASP A 101 -2.82 1.11 15.42
C ASP A 101 -1.61 0.89 14.47
N ILE A 102 -0.51 0.29 14.95
CA ILE A 102 0.69 -0.06 14.13
C ILE A 102 0.32 -0.72 12.80
N THR A 103 -0.76 -1.49 12.78
CA THR A 103 -1.24 -2.22 11.61
C THR A 103 -1.61 -1.31 10.43
N VAL A 104 -1.86 -0.02 10.65
CA VAL A 104 -2.15 0.95 9.58
C VAL A 104 -0.86 1.55 8.98
N VAL A 105 0.26 1.54 9.72
CA VAL A 105 1.53 2.13 9.27
C VAL A 105 2.09 1.40 8.06
N GLY A 106 1.99 0.07 8.02
CA GLY A 106 2.42 -0.75 6.87
C GLY A 106 1.73 -0.32 5.57
N PRO A 107 0.39 -0.37 5.50
CA PRO A 107 -0.38 0.13 4.37
C PRO A 107 -0.09 1.59 4.02
N ALA A 108 0.14 2.45 5.02
CA ALA A 108 0.49 3.87 4.80
C ALA A 108 1.78 4.01 4.01
N VAL A 109 2.82 3.33 4.48
CA VAL A 109 4.15 3.36 3.85
C VAL A 109 4.06 2.75 2.45
N MET A 110 3.30 1.68 2.26
CA MET A 110 3.06 1.10 0.94
C MET A 110 2.34 2.06 -0.01
N ALA A 111 1.33 2.79 0.46
CA ALA A 111 0.64 3.81 -0.32
C ALA A 111 1.59 4.93 -0.75
N VAL A 112 2.42 5.44 0.16
CA VAL A 112 3.42 6.47 -0.16
C VAL A 112 4.47 5.95 -1.15
N LEU A 113 5.02 4.76 -0.92
CA LEU A 113 6.02 4.16 -1.82
C LEU A 113 5.45 3.90 -3.21
N SER A 114 4.21 3.43 -3.30
CA SER A 114 3.54 3.22 -4.59
C SER A 114 3.28 4.54 -5.32
N LEU A 115 2.90 5.62 -4.62
CA LEU A 115 2.81 6.96 -5.22
C LEU A 115 4.17 7.45 -5.74
N ILE A 116 5.25 7.23 -4.99
CA ILE A 116 6.62 7.55 -5.43
C ILE A 116 6.98 6.77 -6.71
N LEU A 117 6.65 5.48 -6.77
CA LEU A 117 6.87 4.65 -7.96
C LEU A 117 6.06 5.15 -9.16
N ILE A 118 4.79 5.52 -8.98
CA ILE A 118 3.94 6.07 -10.05
C ILE A 118 4.51 7.40 -10.59
N ALA A 119 4.98 8.27 -9.69
CA ALA A 119 5.51 9.59 -10.04
C ALA A 119 6.89 9.51 -10.70
N ARG A 120 7.79 8.67 -10.19
CA ARG A 120 9.21 8.64 -10.61
C ARG A 120 9.54 7.60 -11.67
N THR A 121 8.71 6.57 -11.89
CA THR A 121 9.00 5.53 -12.87
C THR A 121 8.44 5.87 -14.25
N ARG A 122 9.21 5.71 -15.33
CA ARG A 122 8.73 5.89 -16.72
C ARG A 122 8.02 4.66 -17.31
N GLY A 123 8.27 3.47 -16.77
CA GLY A 123 7.72 2.21 -17.27
C GLY A 123 6.21 2.06 -17.04
N ARG A 124 5.42 1.98 -18.11
CA ARG A 124 3.94 1.85 -18.07
C ARG A 124 3.47 0.71 -17.17
N TYR A 125 4.04 -0.47 -17.32
CA TYR A 125 3.65 -1.64 -16.54
C TYR A 125 4.05 -1.53 -15.05
N THR A 126 5.06 -0.71 -14.72
CA THR A 126 5.50 -0.55 -13.32
C THR A 126 4.55 0.42 -12.62
N LYS A 127 4.13 1.48 -13.32
CA LYS A 127 3.02 2.31 -12.86
C LYS A 127 1.73 1.52 -12.64
N TRP A 128 1.45 0.55 -13.51
CA TRP A 128 0.28 -0.32 -13.36
C TRP A 128 0.38 -1.16 -12.07
N LEU A 129 1.49 -1.87 -11.87
CA LEU A 129 1.69 -2.67 -10.65
C LEU A 129 1.65 -1.79 -9.38
N ALA A 130 2.28 -0.61 -9.42
CA ALA A 130 2.23 0.34 -8.32
C ALA A 130 0.81 0.84 -8.05
N ALA A 131 -0.02 1.04 -9.09
CA ALA A 131 -1.44 1.37 -8.92
C ALA A 131 -2.24 0.23 -8.28
N ILE A 132 -1.95 -1.03 -8.64
CA ILE A 132 -2.57 -2.20 -7.97
C ILE A 132 -2.20 -2.20 -6.49
N ILE A 133 -0.91 -1.97 -6.16
CA ILE A 133 -0.44 -1.93 -4.77
C ILE A 133 -1.09 -0.78 -4.00
N LEU A 134 -1.18 0.40 -4.60
CA LEU A 134 -1.84 1.56 -4.00
C LEU A 134 -3.29 1.26 -3.66
N VAL A 135 -4.08 0.77 -4.62
CA VAL A 135 -5.49 0.42 -4.39
C VAL A 135 -5.61 -0.66 -3.32
N THR A 136 -4.75 -1.67 -3.36
CA THR A 136 -4.78 -2.76 -2.38
C THR A 136 -4.41 -2.27 -0.98
N SER A 137 -3.47 -1.33 -0.83
CA SER A 137 -3.14 -0.73 0.48
C SER A 137 -4.34 -0.03 1.11
N PHE A 138 -5.13 0.71 0.32
CA PHE A 138 -6.37 1.31 0.80
C PHE A 138 -7.41 0.25 1.21
N ALA A 139 -7.51 -0.84 0.45
CA ALA A 139 -8.39 -1.95 0.78
C ALA A 139 -7.95 -2.67 2.08
N ILE A 140 -6.65 -2.80 2.33
CA ILE A 140 -6.12 -3.35 3.58
C ILE A 140 -6.47 -2.44 4.75
N VAL A 141 -6.29 -1.11 4.63
CA VAL A 141 -6.71 -0.15 5.66
C VAL A 141 -8.20 -0.28 5.95
N TYR A 142 -9.03 -0.38 4.92
CA TYR A 142 -10.48 -0.58 5.08
C TYR A 142 -10.82 -1.89 5.81
N ALA A 143 -10.11 -2.98 5.51
CA ALA A 143 -10.30 -4.27 6.15
C ALA A 143 -9.82 -4.30 7.62
N ILE A 144 -8.87 -3.43 7.99
CA ILE A 144 -8.39 -3.27 9.37
C ILE A 144 -9.32 -2.36 10.16
N ASP A 145 -9.56 -1.14 9.67
CA ASP A 145 -10.45 -0.16 10.30
C ASP A 145 -11.08 0.79 9.25
N PRO A 146 -12.41 0.68 9.01
CA PRO A 146 -13.10 1.52 8.05
C PRO A 146 -13.14 3.01 8.44
N THR A 147 -12.98 3.35 9.72
CA THR A 147 -12.97 4.75 10.19
C THR A 147 -11.68 5.46 9.78
N VAL A 148 -10.53 4.77 9.91
CA VAL A 148 -9.23 5.26 9.47
C VAL A 148 -9.22 5.47 7.95
N PHE A 149 -9.76 4.50 7.21
CA PHE A 149 -9.92 4.61 5.76
C PHE A 149 -10.71 5.86 5.34
N ALA A 150 -11.85 6.13 5.99
CA ALA A 150 -12.68 7.30 5.70
C ALA A 150 -11.91 8.62 5.92
N ARG A 151 -11.10 8.71 6.99
CA ARG A 151 -10.23 9.87 7.23
C ARG A 151 -9.19 10.05 6.14
N TRP A 152 -8.53 8.98 5.71
CA TRP A 152 -7.51 9.05 4.67
C TRP A 152 -8.07 9.49 3.32
N ILE A 153 -9.26 8.99 2.95
CA ILE A 153 -9.94 9.45 1.74
C ILE A 153 -10.25 10.95 1.82
N ARG A 154 -10.77 11.42 2.95
CA ARG A 154 -11.04 12.86 3.14
C ARG A 154 -9.77 13.69 2.95
N LEU A 155 -8.68 13.31 3.60
CA LEU A 155 -7.39 13.99 3.46
C LEU A 155 -6.89 14.00 2.01
N ALA A 156 -6.98 12.86 1.31
CA ALA A 156 -6.57 12.77 -0.09
C ALA A 156 -7.42 13.65 -1.01
N LEU A 157 -8.74 13.72 -0.76
CA LEU A 157 -9.66 14.58 -1.50
C LEU A 157 -9.39 16.06 -1.22
N ASP A 158 -9.25 16.46 0.04
CA ASP A 158 -9.01 17.85 0.44
C ASP A 158 -7.69 18.37 -0.15
N GLN A 159 -6.62 17.57 -0.08
CA GLN A 159 -5.35 17.94 -0.70
C GLN A 159 -5.42 17.97 -2.23
N GLY A 160 -6.12 17.01 -2.85
CA GLY A 160 -6.30 16.96 -4.29
C GLY A 160 -7.11 18.15 -4.84
N LEU A 161 -8.18 18.54 -4.15
CA LEU A 161 -9.01 19.68 -4.52
C LEU A 161 -8.28 21.01 -4.34
N ASN A 162 -7.45 21.15 -3.29
CA ASN A 162 -6.64 22.34 -3.07
C ASN A 162 -5.53 22.55 -4.13
N LEU A 163 -5.13 21.50 -4.86
CA LEU A 163 -4.16 21.61 -5.96
C LEU A 163 -4.81 22.01 -7.30
N ILE A 164 -6.13 21.87 -7.43
CA ILE A 164 -6.89 22.20 -8.65
C ILE A 164 -7.46 23.62 -8.58
N ARG A 165 -7.53 24.21 -7.38
CA ARG A 165 -7.97 25.58 -7.14
C ARG A 165 -6.81 26.57 -7.17
#